data_AF-A0A4X1SYG0-F1
#
_entry.id   AF-A0A4X1SYG0-F1
#
_cell.length_a   1.000
_cell.length_b   1.000
_cell.length_c   1.000
_cell.angle_alpha   90.00
_cell.angle_beta   90.00
_cell.angle_gamma   90.00
#
_symmetry.space_group_name_H-M   'P 1'
#
loop_
_entity.id
_entity.type
_entity.pdbx_description
1 polymer ?
#
loop_
_entity_poly.entity_id
_entity_poly.type
_entity_poly.pdbx_seq_one_letter_code
_entity_poly.pdbx_strand_id
1 'polypeptide(L)'
;MAVSVDPRRLYRLAAPTARAGWDTLLHCAARHGHLDVLTYLVEAWDMDIEATNRDYKRPLHEAASMGHRDCVRYLLGRGAAVDCLKKADWTPLMMACTRRNLEVVQDLVEHGANPLLKNKDGWNSFHVASREGDPRILQYLLTVCPAAWKTESKVGRTPLHTAAMHGCLEAVKLLLQR
;
A
#
# COMPACT_ATOMS: atom_id res chain seq x y z
N MET A 1 32.32 28.20 26.75
CA MET A 1 31.43 27.03 26.76
C MET A 1 30.85 26.86 25.36
N ALA A 2 31.39 25.94 24.57
CA ALA A 2 30.85 25.65 23.23
C ALA A 2 29.50 24.94 23.42
N VAL A 3 28.42 25.58 22.98
CA VAL A 3 27.11 24.93 22.93
C VAL A 3 27.24 23.85 21.86
N SER A 4 27.29 22.59 22.28
CA SER A 4 27.20 21.44 21.37
C SER A 4 25.88 21.55 20.62
N VAL A 5 25.92 22.06 19.40
CA VAL A 5 24.75 22.08 18.53
C VAL A 5 24.58 20.65 18.06
N ASP A 6 23.54 19.97 18.54
CA ASP A 6 23.17 18.63 18.09
C ASP A 6 23.12 18.62 16.55
N PRO A 7 23.98 17.84 15.86
CA PRO A 7 23.97 17.74 14.40
C PRO A 7 22.58 17.37 13.85
N ARG A 8 21.76 16.68 14.65
CA ARG A 8 20.37 16.32 14.32
C ARG A 8 19.46 17.55 14.26
N ARG A 9 19.70 18.58 15.07
CA ARG A 9 18.97 19.86 15.01
C ARG A 9 19.37 20.71 13.81
N LEU A 10 20.65 20.66 13.39
CA LEU A 10 21.12 21.36 12.19
C LEU A 10 20.57 20.71 10.91
N TYR A 11 20.53 19.38 10.83
CA TYR A 11 19.87 18.68 9.71
C TYR A 11 18.36 18.94 9.64
N ARG A 12 17.70 19.18 10.79
CA ARG A 12 16.29 19.57 10.85
C ARG A 12 16.01 20.93 10.17
N LEU A 13 17.01 21.82 10.09
CA LEU A 13 16.90 23.16 9.49
C LEU A 13 17.57 23.28 8.11
N ALA A 14 18.48 22.35 7.75
CA ALA A 14 19.33 22.45 6.56
C ALA A 14 19.33 21.21 5.64
N ALA A 15 18.42 20.24 5.82
CA ALA A 15 18.32 19.14 4.87
C ALA A 15 17.74 19.62 3.52
N PRO A 16 18.40 19.37 2.37
CA PRO A 16 17.83 19.65 1.05
C PRO A 16 16.66 18.72 0.66
N THR A 17 16.11 17.92 1.58
CA THR A 17 15.34 16.70 1.25
C THR A 17 13.82 16.86 1.21
N ALA A 18 13.31 18.09 1.31
CA ALA A 18 11.88 18.35 1.15
C ALA A 18 11.64 19.52 0.20
N ARG A 19 12.14 19.44 -1.04
CA ARG A 19 11.42 20.14 -2.10
C ARG A 19 10.05 19.45 -2.17
N ALA A 20 9.00 20.16 -1.76
CA ALA A 20 7.65 19.63 -1.68
C ALA A 20 7.31 18.76 -2.90
N GLY A 21 7.08 17.47 -2.66
CA GLY A 21 6.62 16.52 -3.64
C GLY A 21 7.66 15.63 -4.34
N TRP A 22 8.94 15.62 -4.00
CA TRP A 22 9.84 14.53 -4.44
C TRP A 22 9.81 13.35 -3.45
N ASP A 23 10.30 12.18 -3.87
CA ASP A 23 10.45 11.04 -2.96
C ASP A 23 11.38 11.40 -1.79
N THR A 24 10.95 11.07 -0.58
CA THR A 24 11.83 11.14 0.60
C THR A 24 12.77 9.94 0.65
N LEU A 25 13.80 9.98 1.49
CA LEU A 25 14.67 8.82 1.71
C LEU A 25 13.89 7.58 2.16
N LEU A 26 12.82 7.76 2.95
CA LEU A 26 11.93 6.67 3.37
C LEU A 26 11.17 6.05 2.18
N HIS A 27 10.75 6.84 1.19
CA HIS A 27 10.14 6.29 -0.03
C HIS A 27 11.13 5.41 -0.78
N CYS A 28 12.37 5.89 -0.94
CA CYS A 28 13.41 5.13 -1.64
C CYS A 28 13.75 3.82 -0.91
N ALA A 29 13.93 3.86 0.41
CA ALA A 29 14.21 2.67 1.21
C ALA A 29 13.04 1.68 1.21
N ALA A 30 11.81 2.17 1.37
CA ALA A 30 10.60 1.35 1.33
C ALA A 30 10.39 0.68 -0.03
N ARG A 31 10.58 1.42 -1.14
CA ARG A 31 10.43 0.93 -2.52
C ARG A 31 11.39 -0.20 -2.86
N HIS A 32 12.58 -0.22 -2.26
CA HIS A 32 13.62 -1.22 -2.56
C HIS A 32 13.82 -2.24 -1.43
N GLY A 33 13.01 -2.18 -0.37
CA GLY A 33 13.02 -3.17 0.70
C GLY A 33 14.22 -3.10 1.64
N HIS A 34 14.90 -1.95 1.72
CA HIS A 34 16.05 -1.75 2.60
C HIS A 34 15.57 -1.41 4.01
N LEU A 35 15.13 -2.43 4.75
CA LEU A 35 14.56 -2.27 6.08
C LEU A 35 15.57 -1.62 7.05
N ASP A 36 16.82 -2.04 7.03
CA ASP A 36 17.90 -1.50 7.87
C ASP A 36 18.10 0.02 7.68
N VAL A 37 18.08 0.48 6.43
CA VAL A 37 18.15 1.91 6.11
C VAL A 37 16.86 2.59 6.55
N LEU A 38 15.70 1.99 6.31
CA LEU A 38 14.40 2.53 6.67
C LEU A 38 14.26 2.71 8.19
N THR A 39 14.66 1.71 8.99
CA THR A 39 14.64 1.81 10.45
C THR A 39 15.63 2.85 10.95
N TYR A 40 16.85 2.89 10.44
CA TYR A 40 17.85 3.89 10.82
C TYR A 40 17.36 5.32 10.56
N LEU A 41 16.73 5.57 9.40
CA LEU A 41 16.17 6.88 9.06
C LEU A 41 15.00 7.27 9.97
N VAL A 42 14.14 6.34 10.36
CA VAL A 42 13.03 6.63 11.28
C VAL A 42 13.52 6.82 12.71
N GLU A 43 14.40 5.95 13.20
CA GLU A 43 14.79 5.91 14.62
C GLU A 43 15.89 6.93 14.98
N ALA A 44 16.91 7.07 14.13
CA ALA A 44 18.04 7.95 14.41
C ALA A 44 17.81 9.39 13.94
N TRP A 45 16.96 9.58 12.93
CA TRP A 45 16.71 10.88 12.29
C TRP A 45 15.28 11.39 12.40
N ASP A 46 14.38 10.64 13.05
CA ASP A 46 12.99 11.05 13.29
C ASP A 46 12.26 11.43 11.99
N MET A 47 12.56 10.71 10.91
CA MET A 47 11.92 10.97 9.61
C MET A 47 10.44 10.58 9.65
N ASP A 48 9.59 11.47 9.16
CA ASP A 48 8.14 11.28 9.13
C ASP A 48 7.73 10.12 8.19
N ILE A 49 7.21 9.04 8.78
CA ILE A 49 6.70 7.87 8.07
C ILE A 49 5.43 8.15 7.26
N GLU A 50 4.76 9.28 7.51
CA GLU A 50 3.55 9.69 6.81
C GLU A 50 3.82 10.72 5.70
N ALA A 51 5.08 11.12 5.51
CA ALA A 51 5.45 12.09 4.49
C ALA A 51 4.98 11.65 3.10
N THR A 52 4.43 12.60 2.35
CA THR A 52 3.90 12.32 1.00
C THR A 52 4.77 12.85 -0.12
N ASN A 53 4.93 12.08 -1.20
CA ASN A 53 5.50 12.57 -2.46
C ASN A 53 4.45 13.27 -3.36
N ARG A 54 4.81 13.66 -4.60
CA ARG A 54 3.95 14.34 -5.59
C ARG A 54 2.66 13.59 -5.94
N ASP A 55 2.70 12.27 -5.84
CA ASP A 55 1.55 11.42 -6.12
C ASP A 55 0.78 11.09 -4.84
N TYR A 56 1.03 11.82 -3.75
CA TYR A 56 0.46 11.57 -2.42
C TYR A 56 0.78 10.17 -1.88
N LYS A 57 1.76 9.48 -2.45
CA LYS A 57 2.21 8.21 -1.90
C LYS A 57 2.94 8.49 -0.60
N ARG A 58 2.81 7.54 0.32
CA ARG A 58 3.57 7.45 1.56
C ARG A 58 4.52 6.24 1.46
N PRO A 59 5.57 6.12 2.29
CA PRO A 59 6.45 4.94 2.31
C PRO A 59 5.72 3.60 2.31
N LEU A 60 4.59 3.49 3.03
CA LEU A 60 3.77 2.28 3.08
C LEU A 60 3.23 1.87 1.69
N HIS A 61 2.84 2.83 0.86
CA HIS A 61 2.40 2.57 -0.52
C HIS A 61 3.52 1.94 -1.35
N GLU A 62 4.75 2.43 -1.22
CA GLU A 62 5.89 1.94 -1.99
C GLU A 62 6.30 0.53 -1.54
N ALA A 63 6.40 0.29 -0.23
CA ALA A 63 6.70 -1.05 0.31
C ALA A 63 5.62 -2.07 -0.11
N ALA A 64 4.33 -1.71 0.02
CA ALA A 64 3.22 -2.57 -0.37
C ALA A 64 3.22 -2.86 -1.88
N SER A 65 3.43 -1.83 -2.70
CA SER A 65 3.47 -1.94 -4.17
C SER A 65 4.65 -2.73 -4.71
N MET A 66 5.69 -2.96 -3.92
CA MET A 66 6.87 -3.72 -4.31
C MET A 66 6.97 -5.06 -3.56
N GLY A 67 6.05 -5.33 -2.65
CA GLY A 67 5.99 -6.61 -1.94
C GLY A 67 7.00 -6.74 -0.80
N HIS A 68 7.57 -5.63 -0.31
CA HIS A 68 8.58 -5.63 0.74
C HIS A 68 7.93 -5.77 2.12
N ARG A 69 7.60 -7.03 2.46
CA ARG A 69 6.83 -7.41 3.65
C ARG A 69 7.41 -6.85 4.95
N ASP A 70 8.71 -6.95 5.16
CA ASP A 70 9.31 -6.51 6.42
C ASP A 70 9.25 -4.98 6.58
N CYS A 71 9.40 -4.23 5.48
CA CYS A 71 9.17 -2.78 5.48
C CYS A 71 7.70 -2.44 5.78
N VAL A 72 6.75 -3.19 5.21
CA VAL A 72 5.31 -3.01 5.49
C VAL A 72 5.01 -3.22 6.96
N ARG A 73 5.46 -4.34 7.54
CA ARG A 73 5.26 -4.67 8.96
C ARG A 73 5.89 -3.63 9.87
N TYR A 74 7.12 -3.21 9.59
CA TYR A 74 7.77 -2.17 10.36
C TYR A 74 6.98 -0.86 10.34
N LEU A 75 6.58 -0.38 9.16
CA LEU A 75 5.83 0.87 9.03
C LEU A 75 4.50 0.80 9.77
N LEU A 76 3.74 -0.29 9.62
CA LEU A 76 2.48 -0.51 10.34
C LEU A 76 2.69 -0.60 11.86
N GLY A 77 3.73 -1.30 12.30
CA GLY A 77 4.12 -1.38 13.72
C GLY A 77 4.55 -0.04 14.33
N ARG A 78 4.97 0.93 13.49
CA ARG A 78 5.23 2.32 13.87
C ARG A 78 4.00 3.23 13.77
N GLY A 79 2.83 2.66 13.49
CA GLY A 79 1.55 3.38 13.44
C GLY A 79 1.24 4.02 12.10
N ALA A 80 1.86 3.57 11.00
CA ALA A 80 1.51 4.08 9.67
C ALA A 80 0.01 3.86 9.37
N ALA A 81 -0.66 4.87 8.84
CA ALA A 81 -2.06 4.82 8.45
C ALA A 81 -2.27 3.79 7.33
N VAL A 82 -2.85 2.64 7.69
CA VAL A 82 -3.00 1.49 6.78
C VAL A 82 -3.83 1.80 5.53
N ASP A 83 -4.87 2.61 5.68
CA ASP A 83 -5.79 3.05 4.61
C ASP A 83 -5.44 4.44 4.07
N CYS A 84 -4.17 4.85 4.15
CA CYS A 84 -3.72 6.09 3.54
C CYS A 84 -4.00 6.10 2.03
N LEU A 85 -4.26 7.28 1.47
CA LEU A 85 -4.65 7.44 0.08
C LEU A 85 -3.55 8.15 -0.70
N LYS A 86 -3.08 7.50 -1.78
CA LYS A 86 -2.34 8.20 -2.83
C LYS A 86 -3.30 8.80 -3.86
N LYS A 87 -2.75 9.45 -4.88
CA LYS A 87 -3.48 9.98 -6.04
C LYS A 87 -4.46 8.95 -6.61
N ALA A 88 -5.64 9.46 -6.95
CA ALA A 88 -6.82 8.70 -7.37
C ALA A 88 -7.39 7.75 -6.31
N ASP A 89 -7.15 8.05 -5.04
CA ASP A 89 -7.75 7.39 -3.87
C ASP A 89 -7.37 5.90 -3.81
N TRP A 90 -6.14 5.59 -4.19
CA TRP A 90 -5.61 4.23 -4.11
C TRP A 90 -5.01 3.99 -2.72
N THR A 91 -5.31 2.83 -2.14
CA THR A 91 -4.76 2.39 -0.86
C THR A 91 -3.51 1.52 -1.05
N PRO A 92 -2.67 1.33 0.00
CA PRO A 92 -1.61 0.33 0.00
C PRO A 92 -2.11 -1.08 -0.33
N LEU A 93 -3.29 -1.47 0.16
CA LEU A 93 -3.87 -2.78 -0.11
C LEU A 93 -4.17 -2.99 -1.60
N MET A 94 -4.74 -1.99 -2.28
CA MET A 94 -4.92 -2.05 -3.74
C MET A 94 -3.58 -2.20 -4.46
N MET A 95 -2.55 -1.46 -4.02
CA MET A 95 -1.21 -1.56 -4.62
C MET A 95 -0.57 -2.94 -4.40
N ALA A 96 -0.72 -3.54 -3.22
CA ALA A 96 -0.26 -4.90 -2.94
C ALA A 96 -0.94 -5.94 -3.85
N CYS A 97 -2.24 -5.79 -4.11
CA CYS A 97 -2.96 -6.66 -5.05
C CYS A 97 -2.36 -6.61 -6.46
N THR A 98 -1.88 -5.45 -6.95
CA THR A 98 -1.26 -5.34 -8.30
C THR A 98 -0.01 -6.21 -8.49
N ARG A 99 0.68 -6.59 -7.41
CA ARG A 99 1.88 -7.45 -7.47
C ARG A 99 1.61 -8.90 -7.11
N ARG A 100 0.35 -9.25 -6.83
CA ARG A 100 -0.05 -10.61 -6.45
C ARG A 100 0.71 -11.15 -5.23
N ASN A 101 1.13 -10.26 -4.32
CA ASN A 101 1.81 -10.65 -3.09
C ASN A 101 0.78 -10.89 -1.97
N LEU A 102 0.41 -12.16 -1.77
CA LEU A 102 -0.58 -12.56 -0.76
C LEU A 102 -0.13 -12.21 0.66
N GLU A 103 1.16 -12.35 0.97
CA GLU A 103 1.68 -12.13 2.32
C GLU A 103 1.56 -10.67 2.76
N VAL A 104 1.84 -9.74 1.85
CA VAL A 104 1.64 -8.30 2.11
C VAL A 104 0.15 -7.94 2.20
N VAL A 105 -0.69 -8.56 1.36
CA VAL A 105 -2.14 -8.40 1.46
C VAL A 105 -2.66 -8.85 2.82
N GLN A 106 -2.19 -9.99 3.32
CA GLN A 106 -2.55 -10.51 4.64
C GLN A 106 -2.10 -9.56 5.75
N ASP A 107 -0.83 -9.15 5.76
CA ASP A 107 -0.32 -8.25 6.80
C ASP A 107 -1.08 -6.91 6.83
N LEU A 108 -1.42 -6.34 5.66
CA LEU A 108 -2.21 -5.10 5.59
C LEU A 108 -3.61 -5.29 6.18
N VAL A 109 -4.32 -6.37 5.82
CA VAL A 109 -5.67 -6.67 6.34
C VAL A 109 -5.64 -6.97 7.83
N GLU A 110 -4.62 -7.70 8.31
CA GLU A 110 -4.41 -7.96 9.74
C GLU A 110 -4.19 -6.68 10.54
N HIS A 111 -3.60 -5.64 9.93
CA HIS A 111 -3.46 -4.30 10.51
C HIS A 111 -4.66 -3.38 10.21
N GLY A 112 -5.79 -3.95 9.76
CA GLY A 112 -7.06 -3.24 9.64
C GLY A 112 -7.31 -2.57 8.29
N ALA A 113 -6.53 -2.86 7.24
CA ALA A 113 -6.82 -2.36 5.89
C ALA A 113 -8.23 -2.78 5.46
N ASN A 114 -9.04 -1.84 4.99
CA ASN A 114 -10.40 -2.11 4.56
C ASN A 114 -10.45 -2.49 3.06
N PRO A 115 -10.76 -3.77 2.69
CA PRO A 115 -10.80 -4.19 1.29
C PRO A 115 -11.92 -3.58 0.46
N LEU A 116 -12.89 -2.90 1.10
CA LEU A 116 -14.05 -2.29 0.45
C LEU A 116 -13.85 -0.82 0.08
N LEU A 117 -12.76 -0.18 0.52
CA LEU A 117 -12.45 1.18 0.10
C LEU A 117 -12.33 1.25 -1.41
N LYS A 118 -12.92 2.30 -2.00
CA LYS A 118 -13.01 2.49 -3.44
C LYS A 118 -12.13 3.64 -3.87
N ASN A 119 -11.39 3.42 -4.95
CA ASN A 119 -10.63 4.45 -5.62
C ASN A 119 -11.56 5.36 -6.47
N LYS A 120 -10.99 6.34 -7.19
CA LYS A 120 -11.77 7.26 -8.03
C LYS A 120 -12.55 6.61 -9.18
N ASP A 121 -12.24 5.37 -9.56
CA ASP A 121 -12.98 4.60 -10.56
C ASP A 121 -14.07 3.70 -9.94
N GLY A 122 -14.20 3.74 -8.61
CA GLY A 122 -15.09 2.87 -7.84
C GLY A 122 -14.52 1.47 -7.61
N TRP A 123 -13.25 1.24 -7.95
CA TRP A 123 -12.60 -0.05 -7.76
C TRP A 123 -12.10 -0.18 -6.32
N ASN A 124 -12.38 -1.33 -5.72
CA ASN A 124 -11.78 -1.73 -4.45
C ASN A 124 -10.67 -2.77 -4.66
N SER A 125 -10.02 -3.21 -3.58
CA SER A 125 -8.92 -4.18 -3.65
C SER A 125 -9.35 -5.50 -4.31
N PHE A 126 -10.62 -5.88 -4.18
CA PHE A 126 -11.15 -7.08 -4.80
C PHE A 126 -11.27 -6.95 -6.33
N HIS A 127 -11.67 -5.79 -6.85
CA HIS A 127 -11.62 -5.52 -8.30
C HIS A 127 -10.19 -5.60 -8.84
N VAL A 128 -9.22 -5.04 -8.10
CA VAL A 128 -7.80 -5.10 -8.50
C VAL A 128 -7.30 -6.54 -8.49
N ALA A 129 -7.57 -7.32 -7.43
CA ALA A 129 -7.21 -8.73 -7.36
C ALA A 129 -7.85 -9.55 -8.49
N SER A 130 -9.10 -9.25 -8.88
CA SER A 130 -9.77 -9.90 -10.01
C SER A 130 -9.13 -9.58 -11.35
N ARG A 131 -8.63 -8.35 -11.53
CA ARG A 131 -7.84 -7.96 -12.71
C ARG A 131 -6.52 -8.72 -12.80
N GLU A 132 -5.81 -8.86 -11.68
CA GLU A 132 -4.52 -9.55 -11.67
C GLU A 132 -4.65 -11.08 -11.67
N GLY A 133 -5.82 -11.60 -11.32
CA GLY A 133 -6.18 -12.99 -11.50
C GLY A 133 -5.53 -13.98 -10.54
N ASP A 134 -5.02 -13.56 -9.38
CA ASP A 134 -4.50 -14.52 -8.38
C ASP A 134 -5.64 -15.09 -7.52
N PRO A 135 -6.01 -16.38 -7.72
CA PRO A 135 -7.14 -16.98 -7.01
C PRO A 135 -6.89 -17.07 -5.50
N ARG A 136 -5.63 -17.09 -5.03
CA ARG A 136 -5.33 -17.17 -3.59
C ARG A 136 -5.66 -15.86 -2.88
N ILE A 137 -5.36 -14.73 -3.51
CA ILE A 137 -5.74 -13.41 -2.98
C ILE A 137 -7.25 -13.24 -3.01
N LEU A 138 -7.93 -13.64 -4.09
CA LEU A 138 -9.39 -13.59 -4.15
C LEU A 138 -10.03 -14.47 -3.07
N GLN A 139 -9.52 -15.68 -2.86
CA GLN A 139 -10.01 -16.57 -1.83
C GLN A 139 -9.82 -15.94 -0.44
N TYR A 140 -8.64 -15.41 -0.13
CA TYR A 140 -8.37 -14.74 1.14
C TYR A 140 -9.27 -13.52 1.35
N LEU A 141 -9.39 -12.64 0.34
CA LEU A 141 -10.25 -11.46 0.47
C LEU A 141 -11.73 -11.84 0.66
N LEU A 142 -12.18 -12.97 0.10
CA LEU A 142 -13.53 -13.51 0.36
C LEU A 142 -13.70 -14.09 1.77
N THR A 143 -12.65 -14.59 2.41
CA THR A 143 -12.76 -15.05 3.80
C THR A 143 -12.91 -13.89 4.76
N VAL A 144 -12.18 -12.79 4.54
CA VAL A 144 -12.23 -11.59 5.39
C VAL A 144 -13.36 -10.61 5.01
N CYS A 145 -13.80 -10.63 3.75
CA CYS A 145 -14.86 -9.77 3.24
C CYS A 145 -15.77 -10.51 2.24
N PRO A 146 -16.73 -11.32 2.73
CA PRO A 146 -17.60 -12.14 1.87
C PRO A 146 -18.47 -11.36 0.89
N ALA A 147 -18.76 -10.09 1.15
CA ALA A 147 -19.59 -9.25 0.29
C ALA A 147 -18.80 -8.60 -0.88
N ALA A 148 -17.47 -8.67 -0.88
CA ALA A 148 -16.63 -7.92 -1.81
C ALA A 148 -16.89 -8.27 -3.30
N TRP A 149 -17.25 -9.52 -3.61
CA TRP A 149 -17.47 -9.96 -4.99
C TRP A 149 -18.69 -9.34 -5.68
N LYS A 150 -19.65 -8.82 -4.91
CA LYS A 150 -20.87 -8.16 -5.43
C LYS A 150 -20.69 -6.65 -5.62
N THR A 151 -19.55 -6.11 -5.22
CA THR A 151 -19.32 -4.67 -5.32
C THR A 151 -19.23 -4.22 -6.76
N GLU A 152 -19.66 -2.98 -7.03
CA GLU A 152 -19.63 -2.40 -8.37
C GLU A 152 -18.71 -1.18 -8.43
N SER A 153 -17.97 -1.08 -9.53
CA SER A 153 -17.30 0.15 -9.96
C SER A 153 -18.29 1.24 -10.38
N LYS A 154 -17.79 2.44 -10.67
CA LYS A 154 -18.65 3.57 -11.09
C LYS A 154 -19.44 3.31 -12.38
N VAL A 155 -18.98 2.38 -13.21
CA VAL A 155 -19.63 2.00 -14.47
C VAL A 155 -20.41 0.68 -14.36
N GLY A 156 -20.75 0.24 -13.13
CA GLY A 156 -21.54 -0.97 -12.89
C GLY A 156 -20.79 -2.28 -13.12
N ARG A 157 -19.47 -2.26 -13.34
CA ARG A 157 -18.68 -3.49 -13.47
C ARG A 157 -18.40 -4.08 -12.10
N THR A 158 -18.71 -5.36 -11.95
CA THR A 158 -18.36 -6.19 -10.80
C THR A 158 -16.96 -6.80 -10.96
N PRO A 159 -16.37 -7.34 -9.88
CA PRO A 159 -15.14 -8.13 -9.94
C PRO A 159 -15.16 -9.28 -10.97
N LEU A 160 -16.31 -9.93 -11.18
CA LEU A 160 -16.47 -10.97 -12.21
C LEU A 160 -16.32 -10.38 -13.63
N HIS A 161 -16.93 -9.21 -13.90
CA HIS A 161 -16.73 -8.50 -15.17
C HIS A 161 -15.25 -8.17 -15.39
N THR A 162 -14.56 -7.72 -14.34
CA THR A 162 -13.13 -7.41 -14.41
C THR A 162 -12.28 -8.65 -14.69
N ALA A 163 -12.50 -9.75 -13.98
CA ALA A 163 -11.78 -11.01 -14.24
C ALA A 163 -11.98 -11.50 -15.68
N ALA A 164 -13.21 -11.44 -16.19
CA ALA A 164 -13.52 -11.82 -17.57
C ALA A 164 -12.85 -10.89 -18.60
N MET A 165 -12.91 -9.57 -18.40
CA MET A 165 -12.28 -8.57 -19.28
C MET A 165 -10.77 -8.77 -19.44
N HIS A 166 -10.11 -9.25 -18.37
CA HIS A 166 -8.67 -9.44 -18.35
C HIS A 166 -8.25 -10.90 -18.62
N GLY A 167 -9.17 -11.79 -18.98
CA GLY A 167 -8.87 -13.18 -19.33
C GLY A 167 -8.42 -14.05 -18.15
N CYS A 168 -8.75 -13.66 -16.91
CA CYS A 168 -8.34 -14.36 -15.69
C CYS A 168 -9.24 -15.58 -15.43
N LEU A 169 -9.08 -16.65 -16.20
CA LEU A 169 -9.95 -17.84 -16.17
C LEU A 169 -10.14 -18.43 -14.76
N GLU A 170 -9.07 -18.58 -13.99
CA GLU A 170 -9.17 -19.17 -12.64
C GLU A 170 -9.92 -18.26 -11.66
N ALA A 171 -9.79 -16.93 -11.80
CA ALA A 171 -10.60 -15.98 -11.05
C ALA A 171 -12.09 -16.05 -11.45
N VAL A 172 -12.38 -16.18 -12.74
CA VAL A 172 -13.76 -16.36 -13.24
C VAL A 172 -14.38 -17.63 -12.66
N LYS A 173 -13.68 -18.78 -12.73
CA LYS A 173 -14.14 -20.05 -12.16
C LYS A 173 -14.43 -19.91 -10.66
N LEU A 174 -13.50 -19.32 -9.92
CA LEU A 174 -13.66 -19.10 -8.47
C LEU A 174 -14.88 -18.25 -8.15
N LEU A 175 -15.12 -17.17 -8.90
CA LEU A 175 -16.22 -16.23 -8.65
C LEU A 175 -17.58 -16.79 -9.05
N LEU A 176 -17.66 -17.66 -10.07
CA LEU A 176 -18.91 -18.32 -10.46
C LEU A 176 -19.36 -19.41 -9.47
N GLN A 177 -18.48 -19.83 -8.55
CA GLN A 177 -18.78 -20.80 -7.50
C GLN A 177 -19.28 -20.16 -6.19
N ARG A 178 -19.63 -18.86 -6.19
CA ARG A 178 -20.09 -18.09 -5.02
C ARG A 178 -21.56 -17.71 -5.15
#